data_AF-A0A8T4WNA3-F1
#
_entry.id   AF-A0A8T4WNA3-F1
#
_cell.length_a   1.000
_cell.length_b   1.000
_cell.length_c   1.000
_cell.angle_alpha   90.00
_cell.angle_beta   90.00
_cell.angle_gamma   90.00
#
_symmetry.space_group_name_H-M   'P 1'
#
loop_
_entity.id
_entity.type
_entity.pdbx_description
1 polymer ?
#
loop_
_entity_poly.entity_id
_entity_poly.type
_entity_poly.pdbx_seq_one_letter_code
_entity_poly.pdbx_strand_id
1 'polypeptide(L)'
;MVEVDFDKEIKEKLEERAEEANLSLQGLIEVVMGRWVSGTGGRVYTGRWSSGEVDGVKGMRYVVQWPFMPGFIEAEGDLVKRWRLS
;
A
#
# COMPACT_ATOMS: atom_id res chain seq x y z
N MET A 1 -5.96 12.41 12.44
CA MET A 1 -5.69 11.27 11.56
C MET A 1 -5.75 11.82 10.15
N VAL A 2 -4.73 11.60 9.32
CA VAL A 2 -4.75 12.11 7.94
C VAL A 2 -5.63 11.18 7.11
N GLU A 3 -6.64 11.75 6.47
CA GLU A 3 -7.45 11.02 5.49
C GLU A 3 -6.61 10.85 4.22
N VAL A 4 -6.48 9.60 3.75
CA VAL A 4 -5.72 9.28 2.53
C VAL A 4 -6.74 9.04 1.43
N ASP A 5 -6.68 9.87 0.40
CA ASP A 5 -7.49 9.73 -0.81
C ASP A 5 -6.66 9.10 -1.93
N PHE A 6 -7.30 8.30 -2.77
CA PHE A 6 -6.67 7.60 -3.88
C PHE A 6 -7.34 7.98 -5.18
N ASP A 7 -6.55 8.09 -6.26
CA ASP A 7 -7.11 8.15 -7.61
C ASP A 7 -8.07 6.98 -7.85
N LYS A 8 -9.14 7.24 -8.60
CA LYS A 8 -10.24 6.28 -8.82
C LYS A 8 -9.76 4.89 -9.24
N GLU A 9 -8.86 4.81 -10.22
CA GLU A 9 -8.34 3.53 -10.73
C GLU A 9 -7.55 2.77 -9.65
N ILE A 10 -6.78 3.48 -8.82
CA ILE A 10 -6.02 2.89 -7.73
C ILE A 10 -6.98 2.37 -6.66
N LYS A 11 -8.00 3.16 -6.32
CA LYS A 11 -9.02 2.78 -5.34
C LYS A 11 -9.79 1.53 -5.76
N GLU A 12 -10.27 1.47 -7.00
CA GLU A 12 -10.99 0.31 -7.54
C GLU A 12 -10.14 -0.97 -7.46
N LYS A 13 -8.86 -0.88 -7.83
CA LYS A 13 -7.92 -2.02 -7.69
C LYS A 13 -7.71 -2.43 -6.24
N LEU A 14 -7.59 -1.47 -5.31
CA LEU A 14 -7.44 -1.77 -3.89
C LEU A 14 -8.70 -2.45 -3.32
N GLU A 15 -9.89 -2.00 -3.73
CA GLU A 15 -11.17 -2.59 -3.34
C GLU A 15 -11.30 -4.03 -3.86
N GLU A 16 -10.98 -4.28 -5.13
CA GLU A 16 -10.94 -5.64 -5.70
C GLU A 16 -10.02 -6.57 -4.88
N ARG A 17 -8.80 -6.12 -4.54
CA ARG A 17 -7.88 -6.91 -3.71
C ARG A 17 -8.38 -7.14 -2.30
N ALA A 18 -9.12 -6.19 -1.74
CA ALA A 18 -9.66 -6.30 -0.40
C ALA A 18 -10.77 -7.37 -0.38
N GLU A 19 -11.65 -7.34 -1.38
CA GLU A 19 -12.69 -8.36 -1.59
C GLU A 19 -12.11 -9.75 -1.80
N GLU A 20 -11.10 -9.91 -2.67
CA GLU A 20 -10.38 -11.18 -2.89
C GLU A 20 -9.83 -11.76 -1.57
N ALA A 21 -9.33 -10.88 -0.69
CA ALA A 21 -8.76 -11.25 0.61
C ALA A 21 -9.81 -11.39 1.73
N ASN A 22 -11.09 -11.09 1.47
CA ASN A 22 -12.15 -10.97 2.46
C ASN A 22 -11.79 -10.00 3.61
N LEU A 23 -11.21 -8.86 3.26
CA LEU A 23 -10.87 -7.76 4.16
C LEU A 23 -11.60 -6.50 3.72
N SER A 24 -11.90 -5.62 4.66
CA SER A 24 -12.19 -4.22 4.38
C SER A 24 -10.99 -3.56 3.70
N LEU A 25 -11.24 -2.49 2.93
CA LEU A 25 -10.18 -1.70 2.30
C LEU A 25 -9.15 -1.24 3.34
N GLN A 26 -9.62 -0.76 4.49
CA GLN A 26 -8.75 -0.35 5.59
C GLN A 26 -7.91 -1.51 6.14
N GLY A 27 -8.53 -2.69 6.34
CA GLY A 27 -7.84 -3.88 6.81
C GLY A 27 -6.75 -4.37 5.84
N LEU A 28 -7.04 -4.37 4.53
CA LEU A 28 -6.05 -4.69 3.50
C LEU A 28 -4.86 -3.73 3.57
N ILE A 29 -5.12 -2.42 3.60
CA ILE A 29 -4.06 -1.40 3.67
C ILE A 29 -3.22 -1.58 4.93
N GLU A 30 -3.85 -1.81 6.10
CA GLU A 30 -3.15 -2.00 7.36
C GLU A 30 -2.22 -3.23 7.31
N VAL A 31 -2.72 -4.35 6.79
CA VAL A 31 -1.93 -5.58 6.61
C VAL A 31 -0.75 -5.35 5.67
N VAL A 32 -0.99 -4.78 4.48
CA VAL A 32 0.04 -4.56 3.46
C VAL A 32 1.11 -3.59 3.96
N MET A 33 0.69 -2.44 4.50
CA MET A 33 1.61 -1.43 5.01
C MET A 33 2.37 -1.93 6.24
N GLY A 34 1.71 -2.67 7.15
CA GLY A 34 2.35 -3.31 8.29
C GLY A 34 3.50 -4.24 7.87
N ARG A 35 3.28 -5.05 6.83
CA ARG A 35 4.33 -5.91 6.27
C ARG A 35 5.46 -5.11 5.64
N TRP A 36 5.15 -4.06 4.91
CA TRP A 36 6.15 -3.19 4.30
C TRP A 36 7.06 -2.52 5.34
N VAL A 37 6.49 -1.86 6.35
CA VAL A 37 7.27 -1.11 7.36
C VAL A 37 8.08 -2.03 8.27
N SER A 38 7.60 -3.24 8.54
CA SER A 38 8.29 -4.23 9.36
C SER A 38 9.46 -4.91 8.64
N GLY A 39 9.51 -4.84 7.30
CA GLY A 39 10.48 -5.56 6.50
C GLY A 39 11.84 -4.88 6.43
N THR A 40 12.88 -5.57 6.90
CA THR A 40 14.27 -5.18 6.65
C THR A 40 14.54 -5.17 5.15
N GLY A 41 14.53 -3.98 4.52
CA GLY A 41 14.67 -3.79 3.07
C GLY A 41 13.49 -3.09 2.39
N GLY A 42 12.37 -2.86 3.09
CA GLY A 42 11.28 -2.00 2.59
C GLY A 42 11.75 -0.56 2.42
N ARG A 43 11.76 -0.05 1.19
CA ARG A 43 12.27 1.30 0.86
C ARG A 43 11.48 1.93 -0.30
N VAL A 44 11.39 3.26 -0.27
CA VAL A 44 11.01 4.07 -1.44
C VAL A 44 12.23 4.88 -1.84
N TYR A 45 12.76 4.63 -3.03
CA TYR A 45 13.84 5.44 -3.61
C TYR A 45 13.25 6.50 -4.51
N THR A 46 13.80 7.71 -4.42
CA THR A 46 13.37 8.85 -5.22
C THR A 46 14.51 9.31 -6.12
N GLY A 47 14.23 9.58 -7.38
CA GLY A 47 15.18 10.15 -8.33
C GLY A 47 14.54 11.21 -9.21
N ARG A 48 15.32 12.20 -9.64
CA ARG A 48 14.85 13.18 -10.64
C ARG A 48 14.67 12.51 -11.99
N TRP A 49 13.64 12.92 -12.72
CA TRP A 49 13.35 12.46 -14.07
C TRP A 49 13.18 13.65 -15.00
N SER A 50 14.27 14.02 -15.66
CA SER A 50 14.36 15.25 -16.46
C SER A 50 13.43 15.28 -17.67
N SER A 51 13.03 14.14 -18.23
CA SER A 51 12.08 14.12 -19.35
C SER A 51 10.61 14.07 -18.92
N GLY A 52 10.34 14.12 -17.61
CA GLY A 52 8.98 14.22 -17.05
C GLY A 52 8.63 15.63 -16.59
N GLU A 53 9.32 16.65 -17.12
CA GLU A 53 9.05 18.04 -16.77
C GLU A 53 7.75 18.53 -17.42
N VAL A 54 6.87 19.11 -16.62
CA VAL A 54 5.61 19.75 -17.06
C VAL A 54 5.50 21.09 -16.36
N ASP A 55 5.23 22.15 -17.12
CA ASP A 55 5.09 23.53 -16.62
C ASP A 55 6.25 24.00 -15.70
N GLY A 56 7.49 23.60 -16.04
CA GLY A 56 8.69 23.96 -15.29
C GLY A 56 8.93 23.15 -14.00
N VAL A 57 8.09 22.15 -13.72
CA VAL A 57 8.25 21.25 -12.57
C VAL A 57 8.88 19.95 -13.02
N LYS A 58 10.12 19.69 -12.57
CA LYS A 58 10.84 18.45 -12.90
C LYS A 58 10.09 17.24 -12.35
N GLY A 59 9.91 16.24 -13.21
CA GLY A 59 9.38 14.95 -12.79
C GLY A 59 10.26 14.27 -11.73
N MET A 60 9.63 13.47 -10.88
CA MET A 60 10.30 12.52 -10.01
C MET A 60 9.89 11.10 -10.38
N ARG A 61 10.83 10.18 -10.29
CA ARG A 61 10.57 8.74 -10.33
C ARG A 61 10.68 8.17 -8.94
N TYR A 62 9.76 7.26 -8.64
CA TYR A 62 9.73 6.51 -7.41
C TYR A 62 9.98 5.04 -7.74
N VAL A 63 10.86 4.41 -6.98
CA VAL A 63 11.05 2.96 -7.02
C VAL A 63 10.68 2.43 -5.65
N VAL A 64 9.59 1.66 -5.59
CA VAL A 64 9.17 0.99 -4.37
C VAL A 64 9.86 -0.38 -4.34
N GLN A 65 10.75 -0.57 -3.37
CA GLN A 65 11.36 -1.87 -3.10
C GLN A 65 10.52 -2.58 -2.05
N TRP A 66 9.93 -3.70 -2.47
CA TRP A 66 9.26 -4.63 -1.57
C TRP A 66 10.21 -5.79 -1.28
N PRO A 67 10.63 -6.02 -0.02
CA PRO A 67 11.35 -7.24 0.29
C PRO A 67 10.40 -8.41 0.01
N PHE A 68 10.80 -9.32 -0.87
CA PHE A 68 10.02 -10.53 -1.16
C PHE A 68 10.06 -11.41 0.08
N MET A 69 9.03 -11.30 0.92
CA MET A 69 8.93 -12.01 2.19
C MET A 69 7.71 -12.94 2.13
N PRO A 70 7.84 -14.16 1.58
CA PRO A 70 6.82 -15.17 1.80
C PRO A 70 6.74 -15.44 3.30
N GLY A 71 5.55 -15.32 3.88
CA GLY A 71 5.36 -15.47 5.31
C GLY A 71 3.89 -15.37 5.69
N PHE A 72 3.56 -15.90 6.87
CA PHE A 72 2.20 -15.87 7.41
C PHE A 72 2.11 -14.77 8.48
N ILE A 73 0.95 -14.12 8.56
CA ILE A 73 0.58 -13.27 9.68
C ILE A 73 -0.42 -14.07 10.51
N GLU A 74 -0.11 -14.28 11.77
CA GLU A 74 -1.06 -14.82 12.73
C GLU A 74 -1.82 -13.64 13.34
N ALA A 75 -3.08 -13.48 12.95
CA ALA A 75 -3.95 -12.41 13.44
C ALA A 75 -4.85 -12.92 14.55
N GLU A 76 -4.84 -12.23 15.70
CA GLU A 76 -5.78 -12.50 16.78
C GLU A 76 -7.22 -12.12 16.39
N GLY A 77 -8.21 -12.66 17.11
CA GLY A 77 -9.61 -12.54 16.72
C GLY A 77 -10.17 -11.12 16.72
N ASP A 78 -9.60 -10.21 17.50
CA ASP A 78 -9.93 -8.79 17.52
C ASP A 78 -9.44 -8.07 16.24
N LEU A 79 -8.24 -8.38 15.76
CA LEU A 79 -7.71 -7.91 14.48
C LEU A 79 -8.55 -8.43 13.32
N VAL A 80 -8.92 -9.71 13.35
CA VAL A 80 -9.80 -10.29 12.32
C VAL A 80 -11.15 -9.58 12.28
N LYS A 81 -11.79 -9.35 13.43
CA LYS A 81 -13.07 -8.61 13.50
C LYS A 81 -12.94 -7.19 12.99
N ARG A 82 -11.81 -6.53 13.24
CA ARG A 82 -11.54 -5.18 12.74
C ARG A 82 -11.33 -5.17 11.23
N TRP A 83 -10.62 -6.15 10.70
CA TRP A 83 -10.22 -6.12 9.30
C TRP A 83 -11.25 -6.69 8.35
N ARG A 84 -12.09 -7.64 8.77
CA ARG A 84 -13.06 -8.25 7.86
C ARG A 84 -14.11 -7.25 7.36
N LEU A 85 -14.61 -7.52 6.16
CA LEU A 85 -15.85 -6.91 5.69
C LEU A 85 -16.94 -7.29 6.70
N SER A 86 -17.49 -6.28 7.37
CA SER A 86 -18.61 -6.42 8.31
C SER A 86 -19.86 -6.90 7.60
#